data_AF-A0A1G0I331-F1
#
_entry.id   AF-A0A1G0I331-F1
#
_cell.length_a   1.000
_cell.length_b   1.000
_cell.length_c   1.000
_cell.angle_alpha   90.00
_cell.angle_beta   90.00
_cell.angle_gamma   90.00
#
_symmetry.space_group_name_H-M   'P 1'
#
loop_
_entity.id
_entity.type
_entity.pdbx_description
1 polymer ?
#
loop_
_entity_poly.entity_id
_entity_poly.type
_entity_poly.pdbx_seq_one_letter_code
_entity_poly.pdbx_strand_id
1 'polypeptide(L)'
;MKIKAYHALLFVNTLLLASPLQAAIPNSGHPDTQLGPTLKASLNSLLTDNSGYSFAGELGSRNVRINGTVAARFFDRHLLKLSGEFLWQEITYAYFSGNQPNWTNQGALGATYLYDFNYYDRLHPQFSLNAYYAHSASALLAPRTGTYTTSSGVVAAFTNTRRVGGADSRGISPGFKLRVLPGTKVGMDLNYDKVRYTRKLLETGKIVDGFGASLHLDQQLTDFIFAGVDAEFRQPFNYYDANIAWQSGPCDGPWQVKLAGVYTNGKKALPSSSDIVLSFNYFLDRQYSPLMAEREKNELLAWNVKPAVHLPEVLVVADESVT
;
A
#
# COMPACT_ATOMS: atom_id res chain seq x y z
N MET A 1 -1.87 -28.74 -18.68
CA MET A 1 -1.92 -27.63 -17.70
C MET A 1 -1.32 -27.93 -16.31
N LYS A 2 -1.13 -29.19 -15.89
CA LYS A 2 -0.62 -29.53 -14.53
C LYS A 2 0.87 -29.23 -14.25
N ILE A 3 1.71 -29.12 -15.27
CA ILE A 3 3.18 -28.95 -15.11
C ILE A 3 3.58 -27.50 -14.75
N LYS A 4 2.80 -26.49 -15.17
CA LYS A 4 3.11 -25.07 -14.88
C LYS A 4 2.79 -24.66 -13.43
N ALA A 5 1.78 -25.28 -12.81
CA ALA A 5 1.41 -25.01 -11.42
C ALA A 5 2.49 -25.46 -10.41
N TYR A 6 3.17 -26.60 -10.68
CA TYR A 6 4.23 -27.11 -9.81
C TYR A 6 5.45 -26.19 -9.74
N HIS A 7 5.84 -25.58 -10.86
CA HIS A 7 6.99 -24.66 -10.90
C HIS A 7 6.70 -23.34 -10.17
N ALA A 8 5.47 -22.82 -10.28
CA ALA A 8 5.05 -21.66 -9.51
C ALA A 8 5.06 -21.94 -7.99
N LEU A 9 4.59 -23.12 -7.57
CA LEU A 9 4.58 -23.52 -6.15
C LEU A 9 5.99 -23.75 -5.58
N LEU A 10 6.92 -24.26 -6.40
CA LEU A 10 8.32 -24.46 -6.00
C LEU A 10 9.06 -23.12 -5.85
N PHE A 11 8.77 -22.15 -6.74
CA PHE A 11 9.34 -20.80 -6.69
C PHE A 11 8.82 -20.00 -5.48
N VAL A 12 7.53 -20.12 -5.15
CA VAL A 12 6.95 -19.49 -3.95
C VAL A 12 7.57 -20.08 -2.67
N ASN A 13 7.78 -21.40 -2.61
CA ASN A 13 8.47 -22.01 -1.47
C ASN A 13 9.92 -21.54 -1.32
N THR A 14 10.66 -21.35 -2.41
CA THR A 14 12.05 -20.86 -2.33
C THR A 14 12.13 -19.39 -1.91
N LEU A 15 11.18 -18.56 -2.33
CA LEU A 15 11.06 -17.16 -1.86
C LEU A 15 10.67 -17.07 -0.38
N LEU A 16 9.79 -17.93 0.12
CA LEU A 16 9.41 -17.97 1.53
C LEU A 16 10.54 -18.52 2.43
N LEU A 17 11.40 -19.39 1.90
CA LEU A 17 12.56 -19.94 2.60
C LEU A 17 13.79 -19.02 2.57
N ALA A 18 13.82 -18.04 1.65
CA ALA A 18 14.76 -16.92 1.69
C ALA A 18 14.31 -15.88 2.72
N SER A 19 14.04 -16.31 3.95
CA SER A 19 13.88 -15.40 5.06
C SER A 19 15.22 -14.67 5.27
N PRO A 20 15.22 -13.33 5.40
CA PRO A 20 16.44 -12.64 5.75
C PRO A 20 16.93 -13.22 7.07
N LEU A 21 18.17 -13.72 7.08
CA LEU A 21 18.92 -13.99 8.31
C LEU A 21 18.74 -12.73 9.18
N GLN A 22 17.94 -12.85 10.24
CA GLN A 22 17.56 -11.75 11.10
C GLN A 22 18.79 -11.29 11.87
N ALA A 23 19.61 -10.43 11.25
CA ALA A 23 20.54 -9.63 12.00
C ALA A 23 19.74 -8.84 13.02
N ALA A 24 20.20 -8.81 14.28
CA ALA A 24 19.58 -7.98 15.29
C ALA A 24 19.47 -6.55 14.75
N ILE A 25 18.25 -6.00 14.75
CA ILE A 25 18.02 -4.63 14.27
C ILE A 25 18.89 -3.72 15.15
N PRO A 26 19.87 -2.99 14.58
CA PRO A 26 20.71 -2.09 15.35
C PRO A 26 19.83 -1.14 16.17
N ASN A 27 20.20 -0.85 17.41
CA ASN A 27 19.46 0.09 18.25
C ASN A 27 19.66 1.52 17.73
N SER A 28 18.99 1.86 16.63
CA SER A 28 18.98 3.19 16.01
C SER A 28 17.74 3.96 16.46
N GLY A 29 17.81 5.30 16.45
CA GLY A 29 16.64 6.15 16.71
C GLY A 29 15.56 6.09 15.61
N HIS A 30 15.86 5.44 14.49
CA HIS A 30 14.98 5.30 13.32
C HIS A 30 15.09 3.87 12.76
N PRO A 31 14.47 2.88 13.42
CA PRO A 31 14.50 1.50 12.94
C PRO A 31 13.79 1.38 11.60
N ASP A 32 14.38 0.59 10.71
CA ASP A 32 13.79 0.17 9.46
C ASP A 32 13.12 -1.20 9.65
N THR A 33 11.88 -1.33 9.18
CA THR A 33 11.10 -2.57 9.28
C THR A 33 11.11 -3.29 7.93
N GLN A 34 11.93 -4.33 7.85
CA GLN A 34 11.82 -5.27 6.72
C GLN A 34 10.58 -6.14 6.92
N LEU A 35 9.58 -5.96 6.06
CA LEU A 35 8.35 -6.76 6.09
C LEU A 35 8.57 -8.18 5.51
N GLY A 36 9.62 -8.34 4.69
CA GLY A 36 9.96 -9.60 4.03
C GLY A 36 9.20 -9.78 2.71
N PRO A 37 9.21 -10.99 2.12
CA PRO A 37 8.41 -11.29 0.94
C PRO A 37 6.92 -11.40 1.30
N THR A 38 6.07 -10.85 0.42
CA THR A 38 4.62 -10.82 0.59
C THR A 38 3.93 -11.43 -0.60
N LEU A 39 2.99 -12.35 -0.35
CA LEU A 39 2.11 -12.92 -1.36
C LEU A 39 0.80 -12.15 -1.39
N LYS A 40 0.43 -11.62 -2.55
CA LYS A 40 -0.87 -10.99 -2.80
C LYS A 40 -1.70 -11.82 -3.76
N ALA A 41 -2.98 -11.98 -3.47
CA ALA A 41 -3.94 -12.60 -4.36
C ALA A 41 -5.19 -11.73 -4.47
N SER A 42 -5.74 -11.59 -5.67
CA SER A 42 -7.01 -10.89 -5.89
C SER A 42 -7.95 -11.64 -6.82
N LEU A 43 -9.24 -11.51 -6.53
CA LEU A 43 -10.35 -11.99 -7.35
C LEU A 43 -11.16 -10.78 -7.82
N ASN A 44 -11.36 -10.68 -9.13
CA ASN A 44 -11.99 -9.52 -9.77
C ASN A 44 -13.10 -10.00 -10.70
N SER A 45 -14.25 -9.36 -10.65
CA SER A 45 -15.43 -9.78 -11.41
C SER A 45 -16.41 -8.63 -11.62
N LEU A 46 -17.23 -8.74 -12.65
CA LEU A 46 -18.33 -7.84 -12.95
C LEU A 46 -19.55 -8.25 -12.13
N LEU A 47 -20.27 -7.26 -11.60
CA LEU A 47 -21.63 -7.42 -11.07
C LEU A 47 -22.65 -7.20 -12.18
N THR A 48 -22.37 -6.23 -13.05
CA THR A 48 -23.17 -5.87 -14.23
C THR A 48 -22.21 -5.39 -15.33
N ASP A 49 -22.73 -5.03 -16.51
CA ASP A 49 -21.89 -4.43 -17.57
C ASP A 49 -21.24 -3.11 -17.14
N ASN A 50 -21.81 -2.43 -16.15
CA ASN A 50 -21.37 -1.12 -15.67
C ASN A 50 -20.86 -1.15 -14.23
N SER A 51 -20.74 -2.31 -13.59
CA SER A 51 -20.23 -2.38 -12.22
C SER A 51 -19.47 -3.66 -11.95
N GLY A 52 -18.55 -3.62 -10.99
CA GLY A 52 -17.75 -4.78 -10.62
C GLY A 52 -17.25 -4.70 -9.19
N TYR A 53 -16.68 -5.80 -8.71
CA TYR A 53 -16.02 -5.88 -7.42
C TYR A 53 -14.62 -6.49 -7.53
N SER A 54 -13.80 -6.18 -6.53
CA SER A 54 -12.49 -6.78 -6.30
C SER A 54 -12.38 -7.16 -4.83
N PHE A 55 -11.86 -8.35 -4.57
CA PHE A 55 -11.44 -8.77 -3.23
C PHE A 55 -9.98 -9.17 -3.30
N ALA A 56 -9.16 -8.66 -2.39
CA ALA A 56 -7.74 -8.95 -2.34
C ALA A 56 -7.27 -9.28 -0.93
N GLY A 57 -6.34 -10.22 -0.84
CA GLY A 57 -5.62 -10.56 0.39
C GLY A 57 -4.11 -10.49 0.15
N GLU A 58 -3.38 -10.05 1.16
CA GLU A 58 -1.92 -10.04 1.19
C GLU A 58 -1.45 -10.73 2.48
N LEU A 59 -0.46 -11.59 2.34
CA LEU A 59 0.10 -12.39 3.42
C LEU A 59 1.63 -12.38 3.32
N GLY A 60 2.28 -11.82 4.33
CA GLY A 60 3.72 -11.87 4.55
C GLY A 60 4.03 -12.36 5.97
N SER A 61 5.31 -12.51 6.30
CA SER A 61 5.71 -12.93 7.66
C SER A 61 5.43 -11.86 8.72
N ARG A 62 5.36 -10.59 8.31
CA ARG A 62 5.16 -9.41 9.16
C ARG A 62 4.02 -8.50 8.70
N ASN A 63 3.23 -8.94 7.74
CA ASN A 63 2.06 -8.21 7.27
C ASN A 63 0.91 -9.14 6.89
N VAL A 64 -0.31 -8.66 7.13
CA VAL A 64 -1.55 -9.22 6.63
C VAL A 64 -2.41 -8.06 6.20
N ARG A 65 -2.92 -8.09 4.98
CA ARG A 65 -3.84 -7.06 4.45
C ARG A 65 -5.03 -7.73 3.80
N ILE A 66 -6.21 -7.17 4.02
CA ILE A 66 -7.44 -7.55 3.31
C ILE A 66 -8.06 -6.29 2.73
N ASN A 67 -8.47 -6.34 1.47
CA ASN A 67 -9.12 -5.24 0.78
C ASN A 67 -10.37 -5.72 0.03
N GLY A 68 -11.42 -4.90 0.03
CA GLY A 68 -12.57 -5.05 -0.84
C GLY A 68 -12.87 -3.74 -1.56
N THR A 69 -13.16 -3.82 -2.86
CA THR A 69 -13.51 -2.66 -3.70
C THR A 69 -14.76 -2.96 -4.50
N VAL A 70 -15.64 -1.97 -4.63
CA VAL A 70 -16.76 -1.96 -5.57
C VAL A 70 -16.64 -0.75 -6.47
N ALA A 71 -16.87 -0.92 -7.76
CA ALA A 71 -16.76 0.12 -8.77
C ALA A 71 -18.00 0.12 -9.66
N ALA A 72 -18.42 1.30 -10.09
CA ALA A 72 -19.51 1.49 -11.03
C ALA A 72 -19.25 2.64 -12.00
N ARG A 73 -19.67 2.45 -13.23
CA ARG A 73 -19.83 3.48 -14.26
C ARG A 73 -21.28 3.96 -14.20
N PHE A 74 -21.48 5.23 -13.89
CA PHE A 74 -22.82 5.80 -13.75
C PHE A 74 -23.23 6.68 -14.94
N PHE A 75 -22.26 7.20 -15.69
CA PHE A 75 -22.45 7.82 -17.00
C PHE A 75 -21.31 7.40 -17.94
N ASP A 76 -21.50 7.61 -19.25
CA ASP A 76 -20.45 7.48 -20.24
C ASP A 76 -19.28 8.38 -19.82
N ARG A 77 -18.15 7.77 -19.41
CA ARG A 77 -16.90 8.40 -18.91
C ARG A 77 -16.82 8.74 -17.42
N HIS A 78 -17.85 8.45 -16.63
CA HIS A 78 -17.84 8.71 -15.20
C HIS A 78 -17.79 7.40 -14.41
N LEU A 79 -16.70 7.21 -13.68
CA LEU A 79 -16.51 6.04 -12.82
C LEU A 79 -16.40 6.46 -11.36
N LEU A 80 -17.03 5.70 -10.48
CA LEU A 80 -16.92 5.83 -9.03
C LEU A 80 -16.54 4.48 -8.45
N LYS A 81 -15.63 4.46 -7.47
CA LYS A 81 -15.35 3.26 -6.68
C LYS A 81 -15.22 3.59 -5.21
N LEU A 82 -15.59 2.62 -4.39
CA LEU A 82 -15.46 2.62 -2.94
C LEU A 82 -14.63 1.41 -2.54
N SER A 83 -13.75 1.57 -1.55
CA SER A 83 -13.00 0.45 -1.01
C SER A 83 -12.81 0.53 0.48
N GLY A 84 -12.70 -0.63 1.12
CA GLY A 84 -12.24 -0.78 2.49
C GLY A 84 -10.98 -1.61 2.56
N GLU A 85 -10.09 -1.25 3.48
CA GLU A 85 -8.85 -1.98 3.77
C GLU A 85 -8.76 -2.24 5.28
N PHE A 86 -8.27 -3.42 5.63
CA PHE A 86 -7.77 -3.74 6.97
C PHE A 86 -6.33 -4.22 6.85
N LEU A 87 -5.43 -3.56 7.56
CA LEU A 87 -3.99 -3.80 7.54
C LEU A 87 -3.53 -4.17 8.94
N TRP A 88 -2.75 -5.25 9.06
CA TRP A 88 -2.10 -5.68 10.28
C TRP A 88 -0.61 -5.90 9.99
N GLN A 89 0.27 -5.18 10.68
CA GLN A 89 1.71 -5.22 10.44
C GLN A 89 2.51 -5.28 11.73
N GLU A 90 3.62 -6.01 11.72
CA GLU A 90 4.65 -5.98 12.75
C GLU A 90 5.68 -4.89 12.42
N ILE A 91 5.58 -3.77 13.12
CA ILE A 91 6.46 -2.61 12.92
C ILE A 91 7.45 -2.53 14.08
N THR A 92 8.70 -2.20 13.79
CA THR A 92 9.73 -1.98 14.81
C THR A 92 9.73 -0.52 15.25
N TYR A 93 9.58 -0.30 16.56
CA TYR A 93 9.57 1.02 17.18
C TYR A 93 10.85 1.25 17.98
N ALA A 94 11.40 2.46 17.88
CA ALA A 94 12.45 2.92 18.78
C ALA A 94 11.86 3.38 20.10
N TYR A 95 12.31 2.74 21.18
CA TYR A 95 12.08 3.15 22.56
C TYR A 95 13.43 3.36 23.24
N PHE A 96 13.47 4.12 24.32
CA PHE A 96 14.65 4.25 25.19
C PHE A 96 15.18 2.89 25.67
N SER A 97 14.28 1.91 25.89
CA SER A 97 14.65 0.54 26.31
C SER A 97 15.22 -0.33 25.19
N GLY A 98 15.36 0.23 23.98
CA GLY A 98 15.74 -0.47 22.76
C GLY A 98 14.58 -0.68 21.78
N ASN A 99 14.94 -1.06 20.56
CA ASN A 99 14.02 -1.36 19.47
C ASN A 99 13.12 -2.56 19.81
N GLN A 100 11.81 -2.41 19.64
CA GLN A 100 10.84 -3.48 19.85
C GLN A 100 9.87 -3.61 18.66
N PRO A 101 9.75 -4.82 18.07
CA PRO A 101 8.68 -5.11 17.13
C PRO A 101 7.33 -5.20 17.85
N ASN A 102 6.29 -4.65 17.22
CA ASN A 102 4.93 -4.77 17.72
C ASN A 102 3.93 -4.87 16.58
N TRP A 103 3.01 -5.83 16.69
CA TRP A 103 1.88 -5.99 15.79
C TRP A 103 0.85 -4.88 16.03
N THR A 104 0.50 -4.18 14.96
CA THR A 104 -0.39 -3.02 14.98
C THR A 104 -1.32 -3.05 13.78
N ASN A 105 -2.56 -2.59 13.96
CA ASN A 105 -3.58 -2.66 12.92
C ASN A 105 -4.18 -1.30 12.58
N GLN A 106 -4.76 -1.23 11.39
CA GLN A 106 -5.39 -0.04 10.84
C GLN A 106 -6.55 -0.45 9.93
N GLY A 107 -7.68 0.22 10.09
CA GLY A 107 -8.78 0.18 9.14
C GLY A 107 -8.79 1.44 8.29
N ALA A 108 -9.13 1.31 7.00
CA ALA A 108 -9.27 2.45 6.11
C ALA A 108 -10.47 2.29 5.17
N LEU A 109 -11.07 3.41 4.81
CA LEU A 109 -12.11 3.53 3.79
C LEU A 109 -11.70 4.60 2.78
N GLY A 110 -12.02 4.38 1.52
CA GLY A 110 -11.69 5.31 0.45
C GLY A 110 -12.72 5.34 -0.66
N ALA A 111 -12.73 6.46 -1.38
CA ALA A 111 -13.53 6.67 -2.57
C ALA A 111 -12.65 7.26 -3.68
N THR A 112 -12.93 6.89 -4.92
CA THR A 112 -12.30 7.50 -6.08
C THR A 112 -13.35 7.77 -7.15
N TYR A 113 -13.42 9.01 -7.57
CA TYR A 113 -14.11 9.43 -8.78
C TYR A 113 -13.11 9.56 -9.92
N LEU A 114 -13.46 9.12 -11.12
CA LEU A 114 -12.67 9.27 -12.33
C LEU A 114 -13.55 9.79 -13.47
N TYR A 115 -13.06 10.81 -14.15
CA TYR A 115 -13.64 11.37 -15.35
C TYR A 115 -12.67 11.19 -16.52
N ASP A 116 -13.08 10.44 -17.54
CA ASP A 116 -12.30 10.29 -18.77
C ASP A 116 -12.73 11.34 -19.80
N PHE A 117 -11.83 12.26 -20.15
CA PHE A 117 -12.18 13.32 -21.09
C PHE A 117 -12.46 12.77 -22.49
N ASN A 118 -11.91 11.59 -22.86
CA ASN A 118 -12.11 10.80 -24.08
C ASN A 118 -12.36 11.55 -25.42
N TYR A 119 -11.97 12.82 -25.52
CA TYR A 119 -12.10 13.68 -26.70
C TYR A 119 -10.80 13.74 -27.49
N TYR A 120 -9.68 13.39 -26.84
CA TYR A 120 -8.34 13.42 -27.42
C TYR A 120 -7.81 11.99 -27.55
N ASP A 121 -8.08 11.33 -28.68
CA ASP A 121 -7.71 9.93 -28.95
C ASP A 121 -6.22 9.60 -28.76
N ARG A 122 -5.34 10.61 -28.84
CA ARG A 122 -3.90 10.41 -28.63
C ARG A 122 -3.52 10.46 -27.16
N LEU A 123 -4.00 11.47 -26.44
CA LEU A 123 -3.55 11.77 -25.07
C LEU A 123 -4.43 11.13 -24.00
N HIS A 124 -5.68 10.79 -24.30
CA HIS A 124 -6.68 10.25 -23.36
C HIS A 124 -6.57 10.85 -21.94
N PRO A 125 -6.78 12.17 -21.79
CA PRO A 125 -6.68 12.80 -20.49
C PRO A 125 -7.73 12.24 -19.54
N GLN A 126 -7.35 12.00 -18.29
CA GLN A 126 -8.23 11.54 -17.23
C GLN A 126 -8.03 12.39 -15.99
N PHE A 127 -9.13 12.83 -15.39
CA PHE A 127 -9.13 13.46 -14.08
C PHE A 127 -9.59 12.45 -13.03
N SER A 128 -8.93 12.41 -11.88
CA SER A 128 -9.37 11.63 -10.73
C SER A 128 -9.48 12.49 -9.48
N LEU A 129 -10.41 12.14 -8.61
CA LEU A 129 -10.51 12.69 -7.26
C LEU A 129 -10.57 11.53 -6.27
N ASN A 130 -9.52 11.38 -5.48
CA ASN A 130 -9.45 10.40 -4.41
C ASN A 130 -9.72 11.06 -3.05
N ALA A 131 -10.41 10.36 -2.16
CA ALA A 131 -10.51 10.73 -0.76
C ALA A 131 -10.48 9.49 0.13
N TYR A 132 -9.90 9.62 1.32
CA TYR A 132 -9.82 8.50 2.26
C TYR A 132 -9.91 8.94 3.72
N TYR A 133 -10.26 7.97 4.57
CA TYR A 133 -10.17 8.03 6.02
C TYR A 133 -9.55 6.73 6.54
N ALA A 134 -8.69 6.83 7.54
CA ALA A 134 -8.09 5.68 8.20
C ALA A 134 -7.93 5.89 9.70
N HIS A 135 -8.00 4.80 10.45
CA HIS A 135 -7.90 4.78 11.90
C HIS A 135 -7.03 3.62 12.37
N SER A 136 -6.09 3.91 13.25
CA SER A 136 -5.28 2.92 13.97
C SER A 136 -5.45 3.14 15.48
N ALA A 137 -5.77 2.05 16.20
CA ALA A 137 -5.97 2.13 17.64
C ALA A 137 -4.63 2.24 18.38
N SER A 138 -4.68 2.81 19.58
CA SER A 138 -3.50 2.85 20.45
C SER A 138 -3.42 1.62 21.34
N ALA A 139 -2.21 1.19 21.69
CA ALA A 139 -2.00 0.05 22.60
C ALA A 139 -0.93 0.38 23.65
N LEU A 140 -1.23 0.11 24.93
CA LEU A 140 -0.23 0.17 25.98
C LEU A 140 0.67 -1.07 25.91
N LEU A 141 1.97 -0.88 26.07
CA LEU A 141 2.95 -1.96 26.13
C LEU A 141 3.43 -2.14 27.57
N ALA A 142 3.90 -3.34 27.91
CA ALA A 142 4.51 -3.59 29.21
C ALA A 142 5.72 -2.65 29.42
N PRO A 143 5.81 -1.97 30.58
CA PRO A 143 6.99 -1.18 30.92
C PRO A 143 8.26 -2.03 30.93
N ARG A 144 9.41 -1.41 30.66
CA ARG A 144 10.71 -2.05 30.79
C ARG A 144 11.59 -1.28 31.76
N THR A 145 12.15 -1.98 32.73
CA THR A 145 13.14 -1.43 33.64
C THR A 145 14.54 -1.84 33.22
N GLY A 146 15.53 -1.04 33.58
CA GLY A 146 16.92 -1.35 33.29
C GLY A 146 17.86 -0.32 33.89
N THR A 147 19.11 -0.33 33.44
CA THR A 147 20.10 0.67 33.80
C THR A 147 20.75 1.26 32.55
N TYR A 148 21.17 2.52 32.64
CA TYR A 148 21.97 3.19 31.62
C TYR A 148 23.12 3.94 32.29
N THR A 149 24.20 4.18 31.54
CA THR A 149 25.32 4.99 32.02
C THR A 149 25.14 6.41 31.51
N THR A 150 25.07 7.38 32.41
CA THR A 150 24.97 8.80 32.06
C THR A 150 26.26 9.29 31.39
N SER A 151 26.22 10.49 30.80
CA SER A 151 27.42 11.15 30.25
C SER A 151 28.52 11.38 31.29
N SER A 152 28.17 11.39 32.58
CA SER A 152 29.10 11.50 33.72
C SER A 152 29.65 10.15 34.20
N GLY A 153 29.34 9.04 33.53
CA GLY A 153 29.79 7.70 33.91
C GLY A 153 29.01 7.08 35.08
N VAL A 154 27.90 7.67 35.50
CA VAL A 154 27.08 7.16 36.62
C VAL A 154 26.05 6.17 36.09
N VAL A 155 25.94 5.00 36.72
CA VAL A 155 24.89 4.03 36.42
C VAL A 155 23.59 4.49 37.06
N ALA A 156 22.59 4.81 36.24
CA ALA A 156 21.26 5.19 36.66
C ALA A 156 20.25 4.10 36.29
N ALA A 157 19.30 3.83 37.17
CA ALA A 157 18.16 2.98 36.85
C ALA A 157 17.14 3.77 36.01
N PHE A 158 16.37 3.07 35.19
CA PHE A 158 15.25 3.64 34.47
C PHE A 158 14.04 2.70 34.49
N THR A 159 12.85 3.30 34.40
CA THR A 159 11.59 2.64 34.03
C THR A 159 11.06 3.33 32.78
N ASN A 160 11.00 2.59 31.68
CA ASN A 160 10.44 3.05 30.42
C ASN A 160 9.00 2.56 30.30
N THR A 161 8.03 3.46 30.47
CA THR A 161 6.62 3.22 30.17
C THR A 161 6.37 3.46 28.69
N ARG A 162 5.78 2.48 28.00
CA ARG A 162 5.74 2.44 26.54
C ARG A 162 4.33 2.24 26.01
N ARG A 163 4.04 2.86 24.87
CA ARG A 163 2.76 2.83 24.19
C ARG A 163 2.97 2.96 22.69
N VAL A 164 2.15 2.25 21.92
CA VAL A 164 1.92 2.54 20.51
C VAL A 164 0.85 3.63 20.42
N GLY A 165 1.23 4.81 19.94
CA GLY A 165 0.33 5.90 19.64
C GLY A 165 -0.43 5.65 18.34
N GLY A 166 -1.73 5.43 18.46
CA GLY A 166 -2.68 5.34 17.34
C GLY A 166 -2.75 6.63 16.53
N ALA A 167 -3.45 6.61 15.39
CA ALA A 167 -3.69 7.78 14.57
C ALA A 167 -5.05 7.77 13.88
N ASP A 168 -5.56 8.98 13.66
CA ASP A 168 -6.62 9.25 12.70
C ASP A 168 -6.01 9.96 11.49
N SER A 169 -6.25 9.44 10.29
CA SER A 169 -5.72 9.97 9.04
C SER A 169 -6.85 10.21 8.05
N ARG A 170 -6.78 11.32 7.33
CA ARG A 170 -7.68 11.63 6.23
C ARG A 170 -6.95 12.39 5.16
N GLY A 171 -7.36 12.20 3.91
CA GLY A 171 -6.76 12.93 2.80
C GLY A 171 -7.66 13.04 1.59
N ILE A 172 -7.27 13.95 0.70
CA ILE A 172 -7.90 14.17 -0.60
C ILE A 172 -6.79 14.37 -1.63
N SER A 173 -6.97 13.78 -2.82
CA SER A 173 -5.98 13.80 -3.89
C SER A 173 -6.64 13.98 -5.25
N PRO A 174 -6.80 15.22 -5.77
CA PRO A 174 -7.06 15.44 -7.18
C PRO A 174 -5.85 15.01 -8.02
N GLY A 175 -6.15 14.41 -9.17
CA GLY A 175 -5.20 13.73 -10.02
C GLY A 175 -5.46 13.94 -11.49
N PHE A 176 -4.39 13.88 -12.28
CA PHE A 176 -4.46 13.94 -13.73
C PHE A 176 -3.55 12.90 -14.36
N LYS A 177 -4.06 12.21 -15.40
CA LYS A 177 -3.32 11.17 -16.12
C LYS A 177 -3.41 11.39 -17.63
N LEU A 178 -2.32 11.07 -18.32
CA LEU A 178 -2.16 11.21 -19.76
C LEU A 178 -1.52 9.95 -20.34
N ARG A 179 -1.96 9.55 -21.54
CA ARG A 179 -1.24 8.62 -22.40
C ARG A 179 -0.29 9.41 -23.30
N VAL A 180 0.97 9.50 -22.92
CA VAL A 180 1.96 10.33 -23.65
C VAL A 180 2.49 9.66 -24.91
N LEU A 181 2.58 8.33 -24.89
CA LEU A 181 3.03 7.48 -26.01
C LEU A 181 2.17 6.21 -26.05
N PRO A 182 2.15 5.46 -27.17
CA PRO A 182 1.52 4.15 -27.21
C PRO A 182 2.05 3.25 -26.09
N GLY A 183 1.17 2.82 -25.20
CA GLY A 183 1.53 1.98 -24.05
C GLY A 183 2.10 2.73 -22.84
N THR A 184 2.38 4.03 -22.91
CA THR A 184 2.92 4.81 -21.79
C THR A 184 1.86 5.71 -21.18
N LYS A 185 1.61 5.55 -19.89
CA LYS A 185 0.76 6.45 -19.09
C LYS A 185 1.60 7.17 -18.05
N VAL A 186 1.40 8.48 -17.96
CA VAL A 186 2.00 9.32 -16.92
C VAL A 186 0.87 9.94 -16.12
N GLY A 187 1.01 9.94 -14.80
CA GLY A 187 0.04 10.52 -13.89
C GLY A 187 0.72 11.36 -12.82
N MET A 188 -0.03 12.36 -12.33
CA MET A 188 0.36 13.15 -11.18
C MET A 188 -0.86 13.45 -10.32
N ASP A 189 -0.72 13.29 -9.01
CA ASP A 189 -1.73 13.67 -8.02
C ASP A 189 -1.18 14.73 -7.07
N LEU A 190 -2.01 15.71 -6.70
CA LEU A 190 -1.74 16.65 -5.62
C LEU A 190 -2.42 16.13 -4.36
N ASN A 191 -1.66 15.69 -3.37
CA ASN A 191 -2.21 15.13 -2.14
C ASN A 191 -2.32 16.20 -1.06
N TYR A 192 -3.39 16.17 -0.28
CA TYR A 192 -3.45 16.84 1.02
C TYR A 192 -3.83 15.81 2.08
N ASP A 193 -2.94 15.61 3.06
CA ASP A 193 -3.14 14.65 4.14
C ASP A 193 -3.21 15.39 5.48
N LYS A 194 -4.01 14.86 6.41
CA LYS A 194 -4.03 15.27 7.81
C LYS A 194 -4.03 14.04 8.70
N VAL A 195 -2.97 13.89 9.46
CA VAL A 195 -2.74 12.78 10.40
C VAL A 195 -2.66 13.33 11.82
N ARG A 196 -3.49 12.82 12.72
CA ARG A 196 -3.45 13.14 14.15
C ARG A 196 -2.97 11.92 14.92
N TYR A 197 -1.74 11.98 15.43
CA TYR A 197 -1.21 10.95 16.33
C TYR A 197 -1.70 11.18 17.75
N THR A 198 -2.26 10.14 18.34
CA THR A 198 -2.70 10.13 19.74
C THR A 198 -1.54 9.74 20.63
N ARG A 199 -0.83 10.72 21.20
CA ARG A 199 0.26 10.52 22.20
C ARG A 199 -0.26 10.93 23.58
N LYS A 200 -0.03 10.07 24.58
CA LYS A 200 -0.45 10.30 25.98
C LYS A 200 0.75 10.54 26.89
N LEU A 201 1.89 9.91 26.61
CA LEU A 201 3.05 9.95 27.52
C LEU A 201 3.96 11.16 27.26
N LEU A 202 4.00 11.67 26.02
CA LEU A 202 4.82 12.84 25.64
C LEU A 202 4.07 14.19 25.65
N GLU A 203 2.98 14.27 26.43
CA GLU A 203 2.14 15.45 26.73
C GLU A 203 1.58 16.27 25.55
N THR A 204 1.93 15.97 24.30
CA THR A 204 1.43 16.69 23.12
C THR A 204 0.98 15.74 22.02
N GLY A 205 -0.30 15.80 21.69
CA GLY A 205 -0.82 15.22 20.45
C GLY A 205 -0.12 15.88 19.26
N LYS A 206 0.34 15.07 18.30
CA LYS A 206 1.06 15.57 17.14
C LYS A 206 0.16 15.52 15.92
N ILE A 207 -0.11 16.69 15.34
CA ILE A 207 -0.80 16.79 14.06
C ILE A 207 0.26 16.96 12.98
N VAL A 208 0.17 16.16 11.93
CA VAL A 208 0.98 16.25 10.73
C VAL A 208 0.00 16.47 9.58
N ASP A 209 -0.01 17.66 9.01
CA ASP A 209 -0.81 17.97 7.83
C ASP A 209 -0.01 18.74 6.79
N GLY A 210 -0.52 18.74 5.57
CA GLY A 210 0.03 19.52 4.48
C GLY A 210 -0.07 18.84 3.13
N PHE A 211 0.42 19.56 2.12
CA PHE A 211 0.42 19.11 0.74
C PHE A 211 1.57 18.15 0.45
N GLY A 212 1.34 17.30 -0.54
CA GLY A 212 2.27 16.36 -1.12
C GLY A 212 1.97 16.14 -2.60
N ALA A 213 2.75 15.30 -3.26
CA ALA A 213 2.55 14.98 -4.67
C ALA A 213 2.80 13.48 -4.93
N SER A 214 2.04 12.90 -5.85
CA SER A 214 2.30 11.54 -6.36
C SER A 214 2.62 11.60 -7.83
N LEU A 215 3.54 10.75 -8.27
CA LEU A 215 3.93 10.55 -9.65
C LEU A 215 3.71 9.09 -10.02
N HIS A 216 3.15 8.86 -11.21
CA HIS A 216 2.82 7.55 -11.72
C HIS A 216 3.37 7.40 -13.14
N LEU A 217 4.08 6.32 -13.41
CA LEU A 217 4.54 5.94 -14.74
C LEU A 217 4.22 4.48 -14.98
N ASP A 218 3.34 4.20 -15.94
CA ASP A 218 3.06 2.85 -16.43
C ASP A 218 3.55 2.73 -17.87
N GLN A 219 4.31 1.69 -18.18
CA GLN A 219 4.81 1.38 -19.51
C GLN A 219 4.42 -0.05 -19.90
N GLN A 220 3.65 -0.18 -20.97
CA GLN A 220 3.49 -1.44 -21.67
C GLN A 220 4.76 -1.71 -22.50
N LEU A 221 5.50 -2.76 -22.15
CA LEU A 221 6.74 -3.15 -22.81
C LEU A 221 6.48 -4.10 -23.98
N THR A 222 5.50 -4.99 -23.82
CA THR A 222 4.99 -5.90 -24.86
C THR A 222 3.48 -6.05 -24.71
N ASP A 223 2.84 -6.88 -25.54
CA ASP A 223 1.42 -7.20 -25.38
C ASP A 223 1.09 -7.87 -24.05
N PHE A 224 2.09 -8.44 -23.35
CA PHE A 224 1.90 -9.23 -22.15
C PHE A 224 2.68 -8.72 -20.93
N ILE A 225 3.65 -7.82 -21.14
CA ILE A 225 4.56 -7.34 -20.09
C ILE A 225 4.36 -5.85 -19.88
N PHE A 226 4.21 -5.47 -18.61
CA PHE A 226 4.05 -4.09 -18.15
C PHE A 226 5.08 -3.81 -17.08
N ALA A 227 5.57 -2.57 -17.03
CA ALA A 227 6.35 -2.06 -15.93
C ALA A 227 5.66 -0.82 -15.36
N GLY A 228 5.75 -0.64 -14.05
CA GLY A 228 5.16 0.48 -13.34
C GLY A 228 6.13 1.06 -12.32
N VAL A 229 6.10 2.38 -12.14
CA VAL A 229 6.78 3.07 -11.06
C VAL A 229 5.82 4.10 -10.46
N ASP A 230 5.67 4.07 -9.14
CA ASP A 230 4.91 5.05 -8.37
C ASP A 230 5.86 5.70 -7.34
N ALA A 231 5.76 7.01 -7.19
CA ALA A 231 6.46 7.76 -6.15
C ALA A 231 5.51 8.75 -5.49
N GLU A 232 5.33 8.66 -4.17
CA GLU A 232 4.47 9.56 -3.41
C GLU A 232 5.28 10.31 -2.35
N PHE A 233 5.20 11.63 -2.38
CA PHE A 233 5.87 12.53 -1.46
C PHE A 233 4.81 13.16 -0.55
N ARG A 234 4.50 12.50 0.58
CA ARG A 234 3.47 12.95 1.52
C ARG A 234 4.08 13.48 2.81
N GLN A 235 3.26 14.13 3.64
CA GLN A 235 3.72 14.63 4.94
C GLN A 235 4.07 13.52 5.95
N PRO A 236 3.26 12.46 6.12
CA PRO A 236 3.59 11.36 7.04
C PRO A 236 4.68 10.41 6.52
N PHE A 237 4.84 10.25 5.20
CA PHE A 237 5.81 9.33 4.60
C PHE A 237 6.18 9.72 3.16
N ASN A 238 7.26 9.15 2.63
CA ASN A 238 7.44 9.00 1.18
C ASN A 238 7.26 7.53 0.81
N TYR A 239 6.61 7.24 -0.30
CA TYR A 239 6.36 5.89 -0.79
C TYR A 239 6.93 5.71 -2.18
N TYR A 240 7.53 4.55 -2.45
CA TYR A 240 8.08 4.17 -3.74
C TYR A 240 7.69 2.72 -4.06
N ASP A 241 7.11 2.51 -5.25
CA ASP A 241 6.81 1.18 -5.81
C ASP A 241 7.45 1.10 -7.19
N ALA A 242 8.17 0.02 -7.46
CA ALA A 242 8.60 -0.36 -8.79
C ALA A 242 8.18 -1.80 -9.06
N ASN A 243 7.50 -2.03 -10.18
CA ASN A 243 6.93 -3.32 -10.48
C ASN A 243 7.06 -3.73 -11.95
N ILE A 244 7.04 -5.04 -12.16
CA ILE A 244 6.90 -5.69 -13.45
C ILE A 244 5.74 -6.69 -13.38
N ALA A 245 4.87 -6.66 -14.37
CA ALA A 245 3.70 -7.51 -14.44
C ALA A 245 3.64 -8.26 -15.77
N TRP A 246 3.17 -9.50 -15.69
CA TRP A 246 2.88 -10.38 -16.81
C TRP A 246 1.40 -10.69 -16.81
N GLN A 247 0.71 -10.39 -17.90
CA GLN A 247 -0.67 -10.84 -18.11
C GLN A 247 -0.69 -12.06 -19.02
N SER A 248 -1.68 -12.91 -18.81
CA SER A 248 -1.95 -14.05 -19.66
C SER A 248 -2.27 -13.65 -21.10
N GLY A 249 -1.85 -14.50 -22.05
CA GLY A 249 -2.29 -14.40 -23.43
C GLY A 249 -3.76 -14.79 -23.63
N PRO A 250 -4.34 -14.55 -24.82
CA PRO A 250 -5.76 -14.83 -25.10
C PRO A 250 -6.20 -16.27 -24.81
N CYS A 251 -5.28 -17.24 -24.85
CA CYS A 251 -5.56 -18.66 -24.67
C CYS A 251 -5.24 -19.21 -23.26
N ASP A 252 -4.61 -18.42 -22.38
CA ASP A 252 -4.06 -18.90 -21.09
C ASP A 252 -4.97 -18.59 -19.89
N GLY A 253 -6.22 -18.20 -20.14
CA GLY A 253 -7.17 -17.73 -19.13
C GLY A 253 -6.92 -16.27 -18.73
N PRO A 254 -7.71 -15.69 -17.81
CA PRO A 254 -7.63 -14.26 -17.47
C PRO A 254 -6.89 -14.00 -16.15
N TRP A 255 -5.56 -14.07 -16.17
CA TRP A 255 -4.73 -13.83 -14.97
C TRP A 255 -3.61 -12.82 -15.22
N GLN A 256 -3.10 -12.25 -14.13
CA GLN A 256 -1.93 -11.40 -14.12
C GLN A 256 -1.05 -11.75 -12.93
N VAL A 257 0.25 -11.88 -13.16
CA VAL A 257 1.27 -11.99 -12.12
C VAL A 257 2.06 -10.70 -12.07
N LYS A 258 2.37 -10.19 -10.87
CA LYS A 258 3.17 -8.97 -10.68
C LYS A 258 4.25 -9.21 -9.63
N LEU A 259 5.47 -8.80 -9.90
CA LEU A 259 6.53 -8.69 -8.91
C LEU A 259 6.79 -7.21 -8.65
N ALA A 260 6.79 -6.80 -7.39
CA ALA A 260 6.99 -5.41 -6.99
C ALA A 260 8.02 -5.31 -5.86
N GLY A 261 8.86 -4.29 -5.91
CA GLY A 261 9.68 -3.83 -4.79
C GLY A 261 9.09 -2.56 -4.23
N VAL A 262 8.87 -2.53 -2.91
CA VAL A 262 8.19 -1.43 -2.23
C VAL A 262 9.06 -0.88 -1.11
N TYR A 263 9.14 0.44 -1.02
CA TYR A 263 9.85 1.12 0.06
C TYR A 263 9.04 2.32 0.56
N THR A 264 8.86 2.39 1.88
CA THR A 264 8.21 3.50 2.58
C THR A 264 9.22 4.13 3.52
N ASN A 265 9.50 5.41 3.30
CA ASN A 265 10.33 6.21 4.20
C ASN A 265 9.41 7.02 5.12
N GLY A 266 9.19 6.50 6.32
CA GLY A 266 8.37 7.14 7.35
C GLY A 266 8.99 8.46 7.84
N LYS A 267 8.13 9.47 8.04
CA LYS A 267 8.51 10.79 8.56
C LYS A 267 7.90 11.00 9.93
N LYS A 268 8.39 12.03 10.64
CA LYS A 268 7.75 12.54 11.87
C LYS A 268 7.56 11.48 12.97
N ALA A 269 8.48 10.51 13.05
CA ALA A 269 8.51 9.35 13.97
C ALA A 269 7.73 8.11 13.49
N LEU A 270 7.19 8.13 12.27
CA LEU A 270 6.76 6.92 11.59
C LEU A 270 8.00 6.12 11.17
N PRO A 271 8.09 4.81 11.46
CA PRO A 271 9.19 3.97 11.01
C PRO A 271 9.25 3.85 9.49
N SER A 272 10.41 3.46 8.95
CA SER A 272 10.51 3.08 7.54
C SER A 272 10.19 1.60 7.36
N SER A 273 9.79 1.22 6.15
CA SER A 273 9.52 -0.17 5.80
C SER A 273 9.90 -0.52 4.36
N SER A 274 10.24 -1.78 4.14
CA SER A 274 10.54 -2.33 2.81
C SER A 274 9.90 -3.70 2.61
N ASP A 275 9.45 -3.99 1.38
CA ASP A 275 8.72 -5.22 1.03
C ASP A 275 9.05 -5.67 -0.40
N ILE A 276 8.92 -6.97 -0.66
CA ILE A 276 8.94 -7.57 -2.01
C ILE A 276 7.61 -8.31 -2.19
N VAL A 277 6.76 -7.81 -3.08
CA VAL A 277 5.39 -8.31 -3.25
C VAL A 277 5.27 -9.11 -4.54
N LEU A 278 4.87 -10.38 -4.42
CA LEU A 278 4.42 -11.20 -5.54
C LEU A 278 2.89 -11.23 -5.56
N SER A 279 2.28 -10.64 -6.58
CA SER A 279 0.82 -10.54 -6.72
C SER A 279 0.28 -11.45 -7.82
N PHE A 280 -0.87 -12.07 -7.56
CA PHE A 280 -1.65 -12.85 -8.50
C PHE A 280 -3.07 -12.27 -8.60
N ASN A 281 -3.44 -11.73 -9.75
CA ASN A 281 -4.77 -11.19 -10.00
C ASN A 281 -5.51 -12.13 -10.96
N TYR A 282 -6.70 -12.56 -10.56
CA TYR A 282 -7.59 -13.37 -11.40
C TYR A 282 -8.84 -12.57 -11.77
N PHE A 283 -9.26 -12.63 -13.04
CA PHE A 283 -10.38 -11.85 -13.56
C PHE A 283 -11.45 -12.78 -14.13
N LEU A 284 -12.51 -13.06 -13.38
CA LEU A 284 -13.52 -14.06 -13.76
C LEU A 284 -14.19 -13.78 -15.11
N ASP A 285 -14.50 -12.52 -15.38
CA ASP A 285 -15.32 -12.11 -16.54
C ASP A 285 -14.49 -11.48 -17.66
N ARG A 286 -13.16 -11.50 -17.56
CA ARG A 286 -12.30 -10.88 -18.58
C ARG A 286 -12.28 -11.74 -19.83
N GLN A 287 -12.79 -11.19 -20.93
CA GLN A 287 -12.78 -11.83 -22.25
C GLN A 287 -11.86 -11.09 -23.19
N TYR A 288 -11.10 -11.81 -24.01
CA TYR A 288 -10.33 -11.21 -25.09
C TYR A 288 -11.26 -10.99 -26.29
N SER A 289 -11.66 -9.75 -26.53
CA SER A 289 -12.57 -9.41 -27.63
C SER A 289 -12.17 -8.08 -28.26
N PRO A 290 -12.21 -7.97 -29.61
CA PRO A 290 -12.00 -6.71 -30.31
C PRO A 290 -13.22 -5.76 -30.20
N LEU A 291 -14.34 -6.24 -29.67
CA LEU A 291 -15.57 -5.44 -29.53
C LEU A 291 -15.38 -4.35 -28.47
N MET A 292 -15.81 -3.13 -28.79
CA MET A 292 -15.68 -1.97 -27.91
C MET A 292 -16.33 -2.18 -26.55
N ALA A 293 -17.53 -2.78 -26.50
CA ALA A 293 -18.24 -3.05 -25.24
C ALA A 293 -17.44 -3.96 -24.30
N GLU A 294 -16.78 -4.99 -24.82
CA GLU A 294 -15.94 -5.89 -24.02
C GLU A 294 -14.64 -5.22 -23.58
N ARG A 295 -14.07 -4.34 -24.41
CA ARG A 295 -12.93 -3.50 -24.01
C ARG A 295 -13.28 -2.61 -22.82
N GLU A 296 -14.43 -1.97 -22.85
CA GLU A 296 -14.90 -1.11 -21.77
C GLU A 296 -15.11 -1.86 -20.45
N LYS A 297 -15.66 -3.08 -20.52
CA LYS A 297 -15.78 -3.98 -19.36
C LYS A 297 -14.41 -4.36 -18.80
N ASN A 298 -13.47 -4.71 -19.66
CA ASN A 298 -12.10 -5.03 -19.27
C ASN A 298 -11.38 -3.84 -18.63
N GLU A 299 -11.61 -2.62 -19.12
CA GLU A 299 -11.08 -1.39 -18.54
C GLU A 299 -11.67 -1.11 -17.16
N LEU A 300 -12.98 -1.34 -16.97
CA LEU A 300 -13.62 -1.26 -15.65
C LEU A 300 -13.02 -2.29 -14.68
N LEU A 301 -12.87 -3.55 -15.10
CA LEU A 301 -12.24 -4.61 -14.31
C LEU A 301 -10.81 -4.23 -13.91
N ALA A 302 -10.00 -3.77 -14.85
CA ALA A 302 -8.62 -3.34 -14.59
C ALA A 302 -8.55 -2.16 -13.60
N TRP A 303 -9.47 -1.20 -13.71
CA TRP A 303 -9.55 -0.06 -12.79
C TRP A 303 -9.96 -0.47 -11.36
N ASN A 304 -10.76 -1.52 -11.25
CA ASN A 304 -11.29 -2.03 -9.99
C ASN A 304 -10.25 -2.83 -9.17
N VAL A 305 -9.23 -3.39 -9.81
CA VAL A 305 -8.14 -4.13 -9.13
C VAL A 305 -7.36 -3.22 -8.17
N LYS A 306 -7.11 -1.96 -8.57
CA LYS A 306 -6.45 -0.99 -7.69
C LYS A 306 -7.52 -0.45 -6.74
N PRO A 307 -7.40 -0.61 -5.41
CA PRO A 307 -8.40 -0.09 -4.49
C PRO A 307 -8.45 1.45 -4.49
N ALA A 308 -9.51 2.02 -3.92
CA ALA A 308 -9.63 3.45 -3.72
C ALA A 308 -8.74 3.96 -2.56
N VAL A 309 -8.50 3.13 -1.55
CA VAL A 309 -7.53 3.39 -0.49
C VAL A 309 -6.55 2.24 -0.41
N HIS A 310 -5.27 2.58 -0.30
CA HIS A 310 -4.19 1.67 0.01
C HIS A 310 -3.17 2.44 0.83
N LEU A 311 -2.98 2.07 2.10
CA LEU A 311 -1.99 2.72 2.95
C LEU A 311 -0.76 1.83 3.02
N PRO A 312 0.44 2.32 2.68
CA PRO A 312 1.60 1.46 2.55
C PRO A 312 2.00 0.83 3.89
N GLU A 313 1.77 1.54 4.98
CA GLU A 313 2.00 1.06 6.35
C GLU A 313 0.94 1.56 7.34
N VAL A 314 0.89 0.93 8.51
CA VAL A 314 0.06 1.37 9.64
C VAL A 314 0.59 2.69 10.18
N LEU A 315 -0.27 3.71 10.25
CA LEU A 315 0.09 5.05 10.73
C LEU A 315 0.06 5.06 12.26
N VAL A 316 1.14 4.64 12.88
CA VAL A 316 1.30 4.59 14.34
C VAL A 316 2.72 5.00 14.73
N VAL A 317 2.86 5.59 15.91
CA VAL A 317 4.14 6.13 16.39
C VAL A 317 4.48 5.62 17.77
N ALA A 318 5.77 5.60 18.09
CA ALA A 318 6.23 5.36 19.46
C ALA A 318 5.81 6.51 20.40
N ASP A 319 5.27 6.15 21.56
CA ASP A 319 4.93 7.03 22.66
C ASP A 319 5.50 6.45 23.95
N GLU A 320 6.38 7.18 24.63
CA GLU A 320 7.07 6.67 25.82
C GLU A 320 7.32 7.76 26.85
N SER A 321 7.53 7.33 28.11
CA SER A 321 8.01 8.18 29.19
C SER A 321 9.03 7.41 30.01
N VAL A 322 10.14 8.05 30.33
CA VAL A 322 11.27 7.47 31.05
C VAL A 322 11.38 8.17 32.40
N THR A 323 11.33 7.39 33.47
CA THR A 323 11.54 7.83 34.85
C THR A 323 12.71 7.11 35.47
#